data_AF-A0A3C1FRI8-F1
#
_entry.id   AF-A0A3C1FRI8-F1
#
_cell.length_a   1.000
_cell.length_b   1.000
_cell.length_c   1.000
_cell.angle_alpha   90.00
_cell.angle_beta   90.00
_cell.angle_gamma   90.00
#
_symmetry.space_group_name_H-M   'P 1'
#
loop_
_entity.id
_entity.type
_entity.pdbx_description
1 polymer ?
#
loop_
_entity_poly.entity_id
_entity_poly.type
_entity_poly.pdbx_seq_one_letter_code
_entity_poly.pdbx_strand_id
1 'polypeptide(L)'
;DMGGAAAVFGLMAALAGRRAKVNVVGVLGCVENMPGPDAQRPGDIVTSMSGKTIEVLNTDAEGRLVLADALTYVQQKFAPRAIVDLATLTGAIMVALG
;
A
#
# COMPACT_ATOMS: atom_id res chain seq x y z
N ASP A 1 -4.88 8.48 5.26
CA ASP A 1 -4.48 7.85 3.98
C ASP A 1 -4.97 6.39 3.91
N MET A 2 -6.28 6.15 3.79
CA MET A 2 -6.84 4.78 3.80
C MET A 2 -7.90 4.53 2.73
N GLY A 3 -8.14 5.52 1.85
CA GLY A 3 -9.15 5.43 0.79
C GLY A 3 -8.86 4.29 -0.19
N GLY A 4 -7.59 4.04 -0.50
CA GLY A 4 -7.16 2.92 -1.32
C GLY A 4 -7.53 1.56 -0.72
N ALA A 5 -7.24 1.36 0.58
CA ALA A 5 -7.60 0.14 1.30
C ALA A 5 -9.13 -0.04 1.39
N ALA A 6 -9.87 1.03 1.67
CA ALA A 6 -11.34 1.00 1.69
C ALA A 6 -11.93 0.64 0.32
N ALA A 7 -11.35 1.15 -0.77
CA ALA A 7 -11.76 0.81 -2.14
C ALA A 7 -11.53 -0.67 -2.46
N VAL A 8 -10.37 -1.22 -2.08
CA VAL A 8 -10.08 -2.66 -2.24
C VAL A 8 -11.05 -3.50 -1.41
N PHE A 9 -11.31 -3.14 -0.16
CA PHE A 9 -12.28 -3.85 0.68
C PHE A 9 -13.69 -3.86 0.06
N GLY A 10 -14.16 -2.70 -0.40
CA GLY A 10 -15.44 -2.56 -1.10
C GLY A 10 -15.52 -3.40 -2.38
N LEU A 11 -14.44 -3.43 -3.17
CA LEU A 11 -14.33 -4.28 -4.35
C LEU A 11 -14.48 -5.77 -3.99
N MET A 12 -13.77 -6.23 -2.96
CA MET A 12 -13.86 -7.63 -2.52
C MET A 12 -15.28 -7.99 -2.07
N ALA A 13 -15.95 -7.09 -1.34
CA ALA A 13 -17.36 -7.26 -0.95
C ALA A 13 -18.29 -7.34 -2.17
N ALA A 14 -18.09 -6.47 -3.18
CA ALA A 14 -18.88 -6.48 -4.41
C ALA A 14 -18.66 -7.75 -5.24
N LEU A 15 -17.42 -8.23 -5.37
CA LEU A 15 -17.09 -9.48 -6.07
C LEU A 15 -17.75 -10.69 -5.39
N ALA A 16 -17.66 -10.77 -4.06
CA ALA A 16 -18.28 -11.82 -3.28
C ALA A 16 -19.82 -11.80 -3.41
N GLY A 17 -20.43 -10.62 -3.26
CA GLY A 17 -21.88 -10.43 -3.38
C GLY A 17 -22.43 -10.80 -4.76
N ARG A 18 -21.65 -10.56 -5.82
CA ARG A 18 -22.00 -10.93 -7.20
C ARG A 18 -21.68 -12.39 -7.56
N ARG A 19 -21.04 -13.14 -6.67
CA ARG A 19 -20.49 -14.48 -6.94
C ARG A 19 -19.64 -14.49 -8.23
N ALA A 20 -18.81 -13.46 -8.39
CA ALA A 20 -18.02 -13.29 -9.59
C ALA A 20 -17.09 -14.51 -9.79
N LYS A 21 -17.07 -15.06 -11.01
CA LYS A 21 -16.22 -16.22 -11.36
C LYS A 21 -14.78 -15.78 -11.67
N VAL A 22 -14.14 -15.14 -10.70
CA VAL A 22 -12.76 -14.65 -10.78
C VAL A 22 -11.99 -15.08 -9.55
N ASN A 23 -10.69 -15.32 -9.72
CA ASN A 23 -9.78 -15.57 -8.59
C ASN A 23 -9.04 -14.26 -8.28
N VAL A 24 -9.41 -13.62 -7.18
CA VAL A 24 -8.87 -12.31 -6.78
C VAL A 24 -8.44 -12.39 -5.32
N VAL A 25 -7.26 -11.84 -5.03
CA VAL A 25 -6.73 -11.68 -3.68
C VAL A 25 -6.70 -10.18 -3.37
N GLY A 26 -7.30 -9.78 -2.25
CA GLY A 26 -7.20 -8.42 -1.73
C GLY A 26 -6.21 -8.37 -0.57
N VAL A 27 -5.27 -7.42 -0.60
CA VAL A 27 -4.33 -7.16 0.49
C VAL A 27 -4.48 -5.70 0.91
N LEU A 28 -4.58 -5.47 2.22
CA LEU A 28 -4.78 -4.15 2.81
C LEU A 28 -3.57 -3.81 3.70
N GLY A 29 -2.83 -2.76 3.34
CA GLY A 29 -1.79 -2.20 4.20
C GLY A 29 -2.40 -1.21 5.18
N CYS A 30 -2.69 -1.67 6.40
CA CYS A 30 -3.32 -0.85 7.44
C CYS A 30 -2.29 -0.44 8.49
N VAL A 31 -1.89 0.82 8.48
CA VAL A 31 -0.98 1.42 9.46
C VAL A 31 -1.47 2.80 9.86
N GLU A 32 -0.97 3.30 10.98
CA GLU A 32 -1.14 4.68 11.39
C GLU A 32 0.23 5.36 11.41
N ASN A 33 0.34 6.54 10.79
CA ASN A 33 1.54 7.37 10.83
C ASN A 33 1.49 8.29 12.06
N MET A 34 1.99 7.82 13.19
CA MET A 34 1.87 8.51 14.49
C MET A 34 3.22 9.09 14.95
N PRO A 35 3.31 10.39 15.27
CA PRO A 35 4.48 10.95 15.94
C PRO A 35 4.67 10.39 17.35
N GLY A 36 5.92 10.13 17.74
CA GLY A 36 6.24 9.55 19.04
C GLY A 36 7.76 9.41 19.25
N PRO A 37 8.19 9.00 20.45
CA PRO A 37 9.62 8.82 20.75
C PRO A 37 10.29 7.76 19.85
N ASP A 38 9.51 6.77 19.40
CA ASP A 38 9.96 5.69 18.52
C ASP A 38 9.52 5.88 17.06
N ALA A 39 9.05 7.08 16.69
CA ALA A 39 8.63 7.36 15.33
C ALA A 39 9.82 7.34 14.37
N GLN A 40 9.55 6.94 13.12
CA GLN A 40 10.53 7.00 12.05
C GLN A 40 11.01 8.44 11.85
N ARG A 41 12.31 8.61 11.59
CA ARG A 41 12.95 9.91 11.42
C ARG A 41 13.53 10.07 10.01
N PRO A 42 13.60 11.31 9.50
CA PRO A 42 14.40 11.60 8.31
C PRO A 42 15.85 11.15 8.49
N GLY A 43 16.37 10.43 7.50
CA GLY A 43 17.69 9.80 7.50
C GLY A 43 17.72 8.36 8.04
N ASP A 44 16.62 7.85 8.61
CA ASP A 44 16.55 6.43 8.98
C ASP A 44 16.61 5.56 7.71
N ILE A 45 17.38 4.48 7.78
CA ILE A 45 17.46 3.47 6.70
C ILE A 45 16.67 2.25 7.14
N VAL A 46 15.63 1.91 6.37
CA VAL A 46 14.81 0.72 6.59
C VAL A 46 15.05 -0.33 5.52
N THR A 47 14.91 -1.59 5.89
CA THR A 47 15.00 -2.72 4.94
C THR A 47 13.59 -3.18 4.58
N SER A 48 13.23 -3.07 3.30
CA SER A 48 11.96 -3.59 2.79
C SER A 48 11.94 -5.13 2.76
N MET A 49 10.75 -5.71 2.66
CA MET A 49 10.54 -7.15 2.45
C MET A 49 11.26 -7.67 1.19
N SER A 50 11.50 -6.81 0.21
CA SER A 50 12.27 -7.17 -1.00
C SER A 50 13.76 -7.34 -0.76
N GLY A 51 14.25 -7.04 0.45
CA GLY A 51 15.66 -7.02 0.82
C GLY A 51 16.40 -5.73 0.44
N LYS A 52 15.73 -4.79 -0.24
CA LYS A 52 16.29 -3.48 -0.58
C LYS A 52 16.22 -2.55 0.62
N THR A 53 17.26 -1.75 0.80
CA THR A 53 17.29 -0.67 1.78
C THR A 53 16.68 0.61 1.20
N ILE A 54 15.99 1.39 2.05
CA ILE A 54 15.32 2.63 1.72
C ILE A 54 15.72 3.66 2.76
N GLU A 55 16.37 4.75 2.32
CA GLU A 55 16.59 5.93 3.16
C GLU A 55 15.31 6.77 3.19
N VAL A 56 14.82 7.07 4.39
CA VAL A 56 13.61 7.83 4.59
C VAL A 56 13.96 9.31 4.65
N LEU A 57 13.75 10.03 3.56
CA LEU A 57 13.97 11.48 3.53
C LEU A 57 12.75 12.27 4.03
N ASN A 58 11.56 11.69 3.91
CA ASN A 58 10.30 12.28 4.37
C ASN A 58 9.42 11.18 4.97
N THR A 59 9.03 11.36 6.22
CA THR A 59 8.21 10.41 7.00
C THR A 59 6.71 10.51 6.66
N ASP A 60 6.29 11.58 5.98
CA ASP A 60 4.94 11.77 5.43
C ASP A 60 4.80 11.18 4.02
N ALA A 61 5.84 10.47 3.55
CA ALA A 61 5.81 9.65 2.35
C ALA A 61 5.72 8.15 2.69
N GLU A 62 5.12 7.81 3.82
CA GLU A 62 5.06 6.46 4.41
C GLU A 62 4.25 5.47 3.59
N GLY A 63 3.17 5.93 2.93
CA GLY A 63 2.25 5.04 2.23
C GLY A 63 2.96 4.16 1.18
N ARG A 64 3.99 4.70 0.51
CA ARG A 64 4.76 3.95 -0.49
C ARG A 64 5.68 2.88 0.12
N LEU A 65 6.13 3.05 1.37
CA LEU A 65 6.93 2.03 2.06
C LEU A 65 6.06 0.81 2.38
N VAL A 66 4.86 1.06 2.91
CA VAL A 66 3.89 -0.01 3.20
C VAL A 66 3.49 -0.74 1.91
N LEU A 67 3.25 0.00 0.82
CA LEU A 67 2.94 -0.60 -0.47
C LEU A 67 4.10 -1.42 -1.04
N ALA A 68 5.35 -1.01 -0.85
CA ALA A 68 6.51 -1.78 -1.31
C ALA A 68 6.52 -3.19 -0.69
N ASP A 69 6.22 -3.29 0.60
CA ASP A 69 6.13 -4.57 1.30
C ASP A 69 4.87 -5.36 0.92
N ALA A 70 3.71 -4.70 0.83
CA ALA A 70 2.47 -5.35 0.41
C ALA A 70 2.56 -5.94 -1.01
N LEU A 71 3.15 -5.20 -1.95
CA LEU A 71 3.38 -5.67 -3.32
C LEU A 71 4.37 -6.83 -3.36
N THR A 72 5.46 -6.74 -2.60
CA THR A 72 6.44 -7.83 -2.48
C THR A 72 5.78 -9.09 -1.93
N TYR A 73 4.98 -8.95 -0.87
CA TYR A 73 4.22 -10.05 -0.27
C TYR A 73 3.27 -10.70 -1.29
N VAL A 74 2.50 -9.89 -2.01
CA VAL A 74 1.54 -10.39 -3.02
C VAL A 74 2.25 -11.19 -4.12
N GLN A 75 3.35 -10.65 -4.64
CA GLN A 75 4.15 -11.31 -5.68
C GLN A 75 4.71 -12.66 -5.21
N GLN A 76 5.31 -12.69 -4.02
CA GLN A 76 5.92 -13.91 -3.48
C GLN A 76 4.90 -14.97 -3.06
N LYS A 77 3.77 -14.55 -2.50
CA LYS A 77 2.80 -15.47 -1.89
C LYS A 77 1.79 -16.03 -2.88
N PHE A 78 1.38 -15.26 -3.88
CA PHE A 78 0.26 -15.61 -4.75
C PHE A 78 0.59 -15.69 -6.24
N ALA A 79 1.78 -15.24 -6.67
CA ALA A 79 2.21 -15.24 -8.07
C ALA A 79 1.10 -14.78 -9.06
N PRO A 80 0.47 -13.61 -8.84
CA PRO A 80 -0.67 -13.18 -9.62
C PRO A 80 -0.28 -12.83 -11.06
N ARG A 81 -1.22 -13.01 -11.99
CA ARG A 81 -1.06 -12.59 -13.39
C ARG A 81 -0.95 -11.07 -13.56
N ALA A 82 -1.63 -10.32 -12.70
CA ALA A 82 -1.65 -8.86 -12.71
C ALA A 82 -1.89 -8.35 -11.29
N ILE A 83 -1.34 -7.17 -10.99
CA ILE A 83 -1.53 -6.47 -9.72
C ILE A 83 -2.05 -5.07 -10.03
N VAL A 84 -3.03 -4.62 -9.24
CA VAL A 84 -3.55 -3.26 -9.25
C VAL A 84 -3.45 -2.74 -7.83
N ASP A 85 -2.65 -1.69 -7.62
CA ASP A 85 -2.58 -0.97 -6.35
C ASP A 85 -3.44 0.30 -6.42
N LEU A 86 -4.07 0.65 -5.30
CA LEU A 86 -4.89 1.84 -5.14
C LEU A 86 -4.44 2.54 -3.86
N ALA A 87 -4.08 3.81 -3.96
CA ALA A 87 -3.61 4.59 -2.82
C ALA A 87 -3.89 6.08 -2.96
N THR A 88 -4.15 6.74 -1.85
CA THR A 88 -4.36 8.20 -1.75
C THR A 88 -3.03 8.92 -1.49
N LEU A 89 -2.05 8.66 -2.35
CA LEU A 89 -0.63 8.75 -2.02
C LEU A 89 0.01 10.15 -2.06
N THR A 90 -0.46 11.06 -2.92
CA THR A 90 0.16 12.39 -3.07
C THR A 90 -0.86 13.46 -3.39
N GLY A 91 -0.66 14.68 -2.87
CA GLY A 91 -1.42 15.85 -3.32
C GLY A 91 -1.10 16.28 -4.76
N ALA A 92 0.07 15.88 -5.29
CA ALA A 92 0.47 16.19 -6.66
C ALA A 92 -0.49 15.61 -7.72
N ILE A 93 -1.20 14.52 -7.40
CA ILE A 93 -2.17 13.95 -8.33
C ILE A 93 -3.34 14.90 -8.61
N MET A 94 -3.76 15.69 -7.61
CA MET A 94 -4.81 16.70 -7.76
C MET A 94 -4.36 17.83 -8.69
N VAL A 95 -3.10 18.25 -8.57
CA VAL A 95 -2.53 19.27 -9.49
C VAL A 95 -2.43 18.74 -10.92
N ALA A 96 -2.07 17.45 -11.08
CA ALA A 96 -1.88 16.85 -12.39
C ALA A 96 -3.19 16.55 -13.12
N LEU A 97 -4.22 16.06 -12.41
CA LEU A 97 -5.42 15.47 -13.03
C LEU A 97 -6.76 16.04 -12.52
N GLY A 98 -6.75 16.95 -11.55
CA GLY A 98 -7.97 17.53 -10.94
C GLY A 98 -8.21 17.04 -9.53
#